data_AF-A0A661A618-F1
#
_entry.id   AF-A0A661A618-F1
#
_cell.length_a   1.000
_cell.length_b   1.000
_cell.length_c   1.000
_cell.angle_alpha   90.00
_cell.angle_beta   90.00
_cell.angle_gamma   90.00
#
_symmetry.space_group_name_H-M   'P 1'
#
loop_
_entity.id
_entity.type
_entity.pdbx_description
1 polymer ?
#
loop_
_entity_poly.entity_id
_entity_poly.type
_entity_poly.pdbx_seq_one_letter_code
_entity_poly.pdbx_strand_id
1 'polypeptide(L)'
;MPGAPGAIFYVLRLRDVSHKSITLTEPGGPTVVKAVHSHHPDLEAIMFPDHGCRGEVALGDLPPTVRAQLATLPGEWLEYDPERSVVLKRHAQPSSGPDLPVITGELVQILAVVPPELHVSMPGGDFYVHTSDTRQYVRLHVQSGGVLQLQWAHPDFAESSPRPYGGRADSDLDPYYHRLNGRVTFKGDAADAARVLELADTWEGLYPEGECKATSEKGTASVELTDLNLDAHLLIERLNEVAGPGSLDGGFDVTTFGREVRPEDSVRVVFESGKTFVQRPVLWPEIAGS
;
A
#
# COMPACT_ATOMS: atom_id res chain seq x y z
N MET A 1 -45.37 30.25 1.27
CA MET A 1 -44.59 29.09 0.80
C MET A 1 -43.13 29.36 1.16
N PRO A 2 -42.56 28.68 2.17
CA PRO A 2 -41.16 28.83 2.49
C PRO A 2 -40.32 27.98 1.54
N GLY A 3 -39.25 28.57 1.01
CA GLY A 3 -38.38 28.01 -0.01
C GLY A 3 -37.54 26.83 0.48
N ALA A 4 -37.28 25.90 -0.44
CA ALA A 4 -36.42 24.74 -0.22
C ALA A 4 -34.98 25.18 0.13
N PRO A 5 -34.29 24.52 1.09
CA PRO A 5 -32.87 24.73 1.30
C PRO A 5 -32.09 24.25 0.07
N GLY A 6 -31.19 25.10 -0.42
CA GLY A 6 -30.42 24.89 -1.63
C GLY A 6 -29.49 23.68 -1.55
N ALA A 7 -29.44 22.90 -2.63
CA ALA A 7 -28.44 21.86 -2.80
C ALA A 7 -27.04 22.47 -2.79
N ILE A 8 -26.18 22.01 -1.89
CA ILE A 8 -24.75 22.32 -1.90
C ILE A 8 -24.11 21.41 -2.95
N PHE A 9 -23.73 22.00 -4.09
CA PHE A 9 -22.99 21.30 -5.13
C PHE A 9 -21.49 21.37 -4.81
N TYR A 10 -20.86 20.23 -4.54
CA TYR A 10 -19.39 20.13 -4.50
C TYR A 10 -18.86 20.19 -5.93
N VAL A 11 -18.18 21.27 -6.30
CA VAL A 11 -17.53 21.41 -7.62
C VAL A 11 -16.10 20.90 -7.53
N LEU A 12 -15.86 19.70 -8.05
CA LEU A 12 -14.52 19.16 -8.28
C LEU A 12 -13.81 19.97 -9.38
N ARG A 13 -12.88 20.87 -9.00
CA ARG A 13 -11.98 21.51 -9.97
C ARG A 13 -10.67 20.73 -10.10
N LEU A 14 -10.57 19.96 -11.19
CA LEU A 14 -9.30 19.35 -11.62
C LEU A 14 -8.40 20.43 -12.24
N ARG A 15 -7.30 20.81 -11.58
CA ARG A 15 -6.21 21.62 -12.17
C ARG A 15 -4.81 21.01 -12.01
N ASP A 16 -4.26 20.44 -13.08
CA ASP A 16 -2.92 19.86 -13.20
C ASP A 16 -2.62 18.57 -12.42
N VAL A 17 -1.91 17.66 -13.10
CA VAL A 17 -1.76 16.23 -12.77
C VAL A 17 -0.32 15.92 -12.32
N SER A 18 0.31 16.81 -11.55
CA SER A 18 1.71 16.61 -11.13
C SER A 18 1.94 16.39 -9.65
N HIS A 19 1.04 16.77 -8.74
CA HIS A 19 1.11 16.41 -7.30
C HIS A 19 -0.25 16.69 -6.65
N LYS A 20 -1.01 15.69 -6.21
CA LYS A 20 -2.32 15.95 -5.57
C LYS A 20 -2.78 14.90 -4.57
N SER A 21 -2.68 15.24 -3.29
CA SER A 21 -3.78 14.99 -2.35
C SER A 21 -4.95 15.93 -2.68
N ILE A 22 -6.19 15.46 -2.50
CA ILE A 22 -7.39 16.32 -2.52
C ILE A 22 -7.93 16.35 -1.11
N THR A 23 -7.79 17.50 -0.45
CA THR A 23 -8.30 17.74 0.90
C THR A 23 -9.47 18.72 0.81
N LEU A 24 -10.60 18.38 1.43
CA LEU A 24 -11.74 19.28 1.64
C LEU A 24 -11.68 19.74 3.12
N THR A 25 -11.38 21.02 3.37
CA THR A 25 -11.22 21.55 4.75
C THR A 25 -11.89 22.92 4.94
N GLU A 26 -12.43 23.15 6.15
CA GLU A 26 -12.62 24.47 6.76
C GLU A 26 -11.57 24.67 7.91
N PRO A 27 -11.21 25.91 8.29
CA PRO A 27 -9.97 26.18 9.04
C PRO A 27 -10.12 26.21 10.58
N GLY A 28 -9.20 25.53 11.30
CA GLY A 28 -8.80 25.83 12.70
C GLY A 28 -8.74 24.63 13.67
N GLY A 29 -7.54 24.31 14.21
CA GLY A 29 -7.19 23.11 15.03
C GLY A 29 -7.62 23.11 16.51
N PRO A 30 -6.92 22.47 17.49
CA PRO A 30 -5.79 21.51 17.45
C PRO A 30 -6.11 20.09 18.02
N THR A 31 -5.21 19.14 17.75
CA THR A 31 -5.30 17.68 17.99
C THR A 31 -4.59 17.22 19.27
N VAL A 32 -5.14 16.19 19.97
CA VAL A 32 -4.40 15.05 20.59
C VAL A 32 -5.40 13.92 20.87
N VAL A 33 -5.18 12.67 20.42
CA VAL A 33 -5.35 11.39 21.19
C VAL A 33 -4.67 10.20 20.45
N LYS A 34 -3.93 9.38 21.21
CA LYS A 34 -3.33 8.07 20.88
C LYS A 34 -4.37 6.93 20.91
N ALA A 35 -4.26 5.94 20.02
CA ALA A 35 -4.80 4.60 20.27
C ALA A 35 -3.93 3.48 19.65
N VAL A 36 -3.94 2.32 20.32
CA VAL A 36 -2.96 1.23 20.29
C VAL A 36 -3.68 -0.10 20.07
N HIS A 37 -3.16 -0.91 19.11
CA HIS A 37 -3.24 -2.39 18.96
C HIS A 37 -4.64 -3.01 18.74
N SER A 38 -4.83 -4.18 18.11
CA SER A 38 -4.03 -5.42 18.04
C SER A 38 -4.45 -6.30 16.83
N HIS A 39 -3.48 -6.97 16.21
CA HIS A 39 -3.70 -8.07 15.25
C HIS A 39 -3.95 -9.41 15.95
N HIS A 40 -4.75 -10.28 15.32
CA HIS A 40 -4.59 -11.73 15.41
C HIS A 40 -5.02 -12.39 14.08
N PRO A 41 -4.20 -13.31 13.51
CA PRO A 41 -4.49 -14.00 12.26
C PRO A 41 -5.15 -15.37 12.51
N ASP A 42 -5.94 -15.86 11.55
CA ASP A 42 -5.73 -17.15 10.89
C ASP A 42 -6.94 -17.62 10.04
N LEU A 43 -6.62 -18.12 8.84
CA LEU A 43 -7.33 -19.15 8.07
C LEU A 43 -8.64 -18.80 7.31
N GLU A 44 -8.56 -17.98 6.26
CA GLU A 44 -9.42 -18.12 5.05
C GLU A 44 -8.63 -17.72 3.79
N ALA A 45 -7.76 -18.62 3.31
CA ALA A 45 -7.02 -18.43 2.07
C ALA A 45 -7.33 -19.59 1.10
N ILE A 46 -8.53 -19.58 0.50
CA ILE A 46 -8.84 -20.42 -0.67
C ILE A 46 -9.72 -19.64 -1.67
N MET A 47 -9.08 -19.19 -2.75
CA MET A 47 -9.64 -18.97 -4.11
C MET A 47 -10.63 -17.83 -4.40
N PHE A 48 -10.46 -16.67 -3.78
CA PHE A 48 -10.65 -15.42 -4.52
C PHE A 48 -9.46 -14.52 -4.19
N PRO A 49 -8.62 -14.08 -5.15
CA PRO A 49 -7.77 -12.95 -4.85
C PRO A 49 -8.74 -11.83 -4.45
N ASP A 50 -8.60 -11.28 -3.24
CA ASP A 50 -9.38 -10.13 -2.73
C ASP A 50 -9.14 -8.90 -3.63
N HIS A 51 -9.65 -8.94 -4.86
CA HIS A 51 -9.93 -7.77 -5.64
C HIS A 51 -11.10 -7.09 -4.93
N GLY A 52 -10.83 -5.99 -4.25
CA GLY A 52 -11.91 -5.27 -3.62
C GLY A 52 -11.51 -4.24 -2.59
N CYS A 53 -12.58 -3.76 -1.98
CA CYS A 53 -12.60 -2.87 -0.83
C CYS A 53 -12.45 -3.68 0.46
N ARG A 54 -11.66 -3.20 1.41
CA ARG A 54 -11.58 -3.69 2.79
C ARG A 54 -11.45 -2.53 3.77
N GLY A 55 -11.84 -2.75 5.02
CA GLY A 55 -11.77 -1.74 6.07
C GLY A 55 -13.14 -1.38 6.62
N GLU A 56 -13.17 -0.37 7.47
CA GLU A 56 -14.37 0.14 8.11
C GLU A 56 -14.20 1.60 8.52
N VAL A 57 -15.31 2.32 8.62
CA VAL A 57 -15.36 3.71 9.12
C VAL A 57 -16.35 3.77 10.27
N ALA A 58 -15.88 4.14 11.46
CA ALA A 58 -16.75 4.34 12.61
C ALA A 58 -17.43 5.71 12.56
N LEU A 59 -18.74 5.73 12.80
CA LEU A 59 -19.54 6.95 12.84
C LEU A 59 -19.79 7.47 14.27
N GLY A 60 -19.36 6.72 15.29
CA GLY A 60 -19.53 7.09 16.70
C GLY A 60 -20.98 6.97 17.18
N ASP A 61 -21.31 7.65 18.26
CA ASP A 61 -22.65 7.59 18.86
C ASP A 61 -23.65 8.45 18.08
N LEU A 62 -24.45 7.80 17.23
CA LEU A 62 -25.48 8.46 16.43
C LEU A 62 -26.86 8.35 17.08
N PRO A 63 -27.73 9.39 17.02
CA PRO A 63 -29.12 9.31 17.47
C PRO A 63 -29.89 8.20 16.75
N PRO A 64 -30.89 7.57 17.39
CA PRO A 64 -31.66 6.48 16.79
C PRO A 64 -32.30 6.83 15.44
N THR A 65 -32.71 8.09 15.25
CA THR A 65 -33.30 8.58 14.00
C THR A 65 -32.29 8.57 12.84
N VAL A 66 -31.06 9.00 13.09
CA VAL A 66 -29.97 8.99 12.10
C VAL A 66 -29.56 7.55 11.79
N ARG A 67 -29.41 6.70 12.81
CA ARG A 67 -29.10 5.27 12.62
C ARG A 67 -30.15 4.55 11.78
N ALA A 68 -31.43 4.83 12.05
CA ALA A 68 -32.52 4.26 11.27
C ALA A 68 -32.46 4.72 9.80
N GLN A 69 -32.20 6.00 9.56
CA GLN A 69 -32.05 6.52 8.20
C GLN A 69 -30.86 5.88 7.46
N LEU A 70 -29.70 5.79 8.12
CA LEU A 70 -28.50 5.15 7.57
C LEU A 70 -28.75 3.67 7.21
N ALA A 71 -29.44 2.93 8.08
CA ALA A 71 -29.78 1.52 7.84
C ALA A 71 -30.74 1.30 6.65
N THR A 72 -31.41 2.36 6.16
CA THR A 72 -32.25 2.29 4.95
C THR A 72 -31.53 2.66 3.66
N LEU A 73 -30.29 3.17 3.74
CA LEU A 73 -29.55 3.56 2.55
C LEU A 73 -29.25 2.32 1.70
N PRO A 74 -29.54 2.35 0.38
CA PRO A 74 -29.07 1.32 -0.52
C PRO A 74 -27.56 1.47 -0.71
N GLY A 75 -26.84 0.36 -0.71
CA GLY A 75 -25.42 0.30 -1.06
C GLY A 75 -25.10 -1.00 -1.79
N GLU A 76 -24.33 -0.89 -2.87
CA GLU A 76 -23.78 -2.02 -3.62
C GLU A 76 -22.53 -2.57 -2.91
N TRP A 77 -21.68 -1.68 -2.39
CA TRP A 77 -20.40 -2.03 -1.79
C TRP A 77 -20.35 -1.82 -0.29
N LEU A 78 -20.99 -0.77 0.21
CA LEU A 78 -20.93 -0.37 1.61
C LEU A 78 -22.30 -0.53 2.27
N GLU A 79 -22.29 -0.93 3.54
CA GLU A 79 -23.47 -0.94 4.38
C GLU A 79 -23.17 -0.38 5.76
N TYR A 80 -24.20 0.19 6.38
CA TYR A 80 -24.13 0.67 7.76
C TYR A 80 -24.60 -0.42 8.73
N ASP A 81 -23.76 -0.77 9.69
CA ASP A 81 -24.10 -1.64 10.80
C ASP A 81 -24.59 -0.81 12.00
N PRO A 82 -25.89 -0.92 12.34
CA PRO A 82 -26.49 -0.15 13.42
C PRO A 82 -26.06 -0.60 14.82
N GLU A 83 -25.54 -1.82 15.00
CA GLU A 83 -25.12 -2.34 16.30
C GLU A 83 -23.77 -1.76 16.70
N ARG A 84 -22.82 -1.74 15.75
CA ARG A 84 -21.47 -1.22 15.96
C ARG A 84 -21.34 0.27 15.62
N SER A 85 -22.32 0.85 14.93
CA SER A 85 -22.28 2.20 14.39
C SER A 85 -21.08 2.44 13.46
N VAL A 86 -20.89 1.50 12.53
CA VAL A 86 -19.79 1.52 11.55
C VAL A 86 -20.31 1.31 10.14
N VAL A 87 -19.60 1.89 9.18
CA VAL A 87 -19.73 1.57 7.75
C VAL A 87 -18.74 0.46 7.45
N LEU A 88 -19.21 -0.60 6.82
CA LEU A 88 -18.42 -1.77 6.48
C LEU A 88 -18.67 -2.22 5.05
N LYS A 89 -17.75 -3.02 4.51
CA LYS A 89 -17.89 -3.62 3.18
C LYS A 89 -18.99 -4.68 3.22
N ARG A 90 -19.99 -4.54 2.36
CA ARG A 90 -21.01 -5.55 2.09
C ARG A 90 -20.41 -6.74 1.32
N HIS A 91 -21.04 -7.91 1.42
CA HIS A 91 -20.70 -9.04 0.55
C HIS A 91 -20.83 -8.62 -0.91
N ALA A 92 -19.72 -8.68 -1.66
CA ALA A 92 -19.60 -8.08 -2.99
C ALA A 92 -20.69 -8.59 -3.93
N GLN A 93 -21.53 -7.67 -4.43
CA GLN A 93 -22.36 -7.90 -5.60
C GLN A 93 -21.62 -7.41 -6.85
N PRO A 94 -21.90 -7.96 -8.04
CA PRO A 94 -21.35 -7.41 -9.28
C PRO A 94 -21.74 -5.93 -9.38
N SER A 95 -20.75 -5.04 -9.43
CA SER A 95 -20.98 -3.60 -9.40
C SER A 95 -21.62 -3.09 -10.69
N SER A 96 -22.39 -2.01 -10.58
CA SER A 96 -22.95 -1.30 -11.73
C SER A 96 -21.94 -0.37 -12.44
N GLY A 97 -20.74 -0.22 -11.89
CA GLY A 97 -19.68 0.66 -12.41
C GLY A 97 -18.30 0.41 -11.77
N PRO A 98 -17.27 1.22 -12.11
CA PRO A 98 -15.91 1.03 -11.59
C PRO A 98 -15.85 1.13 -10.06
N ASP A 99 -15.07 0.26 -9.43
CA ASP A 99 -15.04 0.05 -7.98
C ASP A 99 -14.85 1.36 -7.19
N LEU A 100 -13.77 2.11 -7.45
CA LEU A 100 -13.40 3.27 -6.65
C LEU A 100 -14.44 4.41 -6.68
N PRO A 101 -14.96 4.87 -7.84
CA PRO A 101 -16.03 5.86 -7.88
C PRO A 101 -17.31 5.44 -7.14
N VAL A 102 -17.73 4.17 -7.26
CA VAL A 102 -18.95 3.67 -6.61
C VAL A 102 -18.76 3.64 -5.10
N ILE A 103 -17.68 3.02 -4.61
CA ILE A 103 -17.36 2.94 -3.17
C ILE A 103 -17.23 4.34 -2.56
N THR A 104 -16.52 5.25 -3.25
CA THR A 104 -16.35 6.64 -2.78
C THR A 104 -17.70 7.36 -2.72
N GLY A 105 -18.53 7.19 -3.75
CA GLY A 105 -19.86 7.80 -3.82
C GLY A 105 -20.79 7.33 -2.70
N GLU A 106 -20.83 6.03 -2.43
CA GLU A 106 -21.60 5.45 -1.32
C GLU A 106 -21.12 5.96 0.03
N LEU A 107 -19.80 6.02 0.24
CA LEU A 107 -19.25 6.56 1.48
C LEU A 107 -19.64 8.02 1.68
N VAL A 108 -19.56 8.84 0.62
CA VAL A 108 -20.01 10.25 0.67
C VAL A 108 -21.50 10.35 0.96
N GLN A 109 -22.35 9.50 0.38
CA GLN A 109 -23.79 9.50 0.65
C GLN A 109 -24.11 9.15 2.10
N ILE A 110 -23.43 8.14 2.65
CA ILE A 110 -23.56 7.73 4.06
C ILE A 110 -23.13 8.88 4.98
N LEU A 111 -21.95 9.47 4.74
CA LEU A 111 -21.45 10.58 5.54
C LEU A 111 -22.38 11.80 5.47
N ALA A 112 -22.97 12.09 4.30
CA ALA A 112 -23.88 13.23 4.12
C ALA A 112 -25.22 13.08 4.86
N VAL A 113 -25.61 11.88 5.29
CA VAL A 113 -26.79 11.67 6.14
C VAL A 113 -26.51 12.04 7.59
N VAL A 114 -25.26 11.98 8.04
CA VAL A 114 -24.88 12.41 9.38
C VAL A 114 -24.91 13.94 9.42
N PRO A 115 -25.67 14.56 10.33
CA PRO A 115 -25.65 16.00 10.50
C PRO A 115 -24.26 16.52 10.90
N PRO A 116 -23.80 17.68 10.38
CA PRO A 116 -22.46 18.21 10.67
C PRO A 116 -22.16 18.36 12.17
N GLU A 117 -23.16 18.67 12.99
CA GLU A 117 -23.01 18.79 14.45
C GLU A 117 -22.61 17.49 15.14
N LEU A 118 -22.85 16.33 14.50
CA LEU A 118 -22.46 15.01 15.01
C LEU A 118 -21.10 14.55 14.49
N HIS A 119 -20.54 15.25 13.50
CA HIS A 119 -19.27 14.86 12.89
C HIS A 119 -18.11 14.92 13.89
N VAL A 120 -18.15 15.86 14.84
CA VAL A 120 -17.10 16.03 15.85
C VAL A 120 -16.88 14.78 16.71
N SER A 121 -17.91 13.95 16.88
CA SER A 121 -17.81 12.69 17.63
C SER A 121 -17.46 11.48 16.77
N MET A 122 -17.30 11.66 15.45
CA MET A 122 -16.94 10.56 14.55
C MET A 122 -15.47 10.19 14.74
N PRO A 123 -15.16 8.92 15.07
CA PRO A 123 -13.78 8.46 15.15
C PRO A 123 -13.12 8.40 13.76
N GLY A 124 -13.90 8.08 12.71
CA GLY A 124 -13.38 7.89 11.37
C GLY A 124 -12.87 6.47 11.12
N GLY A 125 -12.00 6.31 10.13
CA GLY A 125 -11.45 5.02 9.74
C GLY A 125 -10.96 5.01 8.29
N ASP A 126 -10.68 3.83 7.77
CA ASP A 126 -10.08 3.65 6.45
C ASP A 126 -10.81 2.58 5.67
N PHE A 127 -11.04 2.85 4.38
CA PHE A 127 -11.21 1.81 3.38
C PHE A 127 -10.00 1.77 2.46
N TYR A 128 -9.59 0.57 2.09
CA TYR A 128 -8.53 0.30 1.13
C TYR A 128 -9.14 -0.37 -0.09
N VAL A 129 -8.97 0.25 -1.25
CA VAL A 129 -9.61 -0.15 -2.50
C VAL A 129 -8.54 -0.53 -3.51
N HIS A 130 -8.55 -1.79 -3.94
CA HIS A 130 -7.88 -2.21 -5.17
C HIS A 130 -8.80 -1.97 -6.35
N THR A 131 -8.40 -1.12 -7.29
CA THR A 131 -9.17 -0.93 -8.51
C THR A 131 -8.87 -2.03 -9.51
N SER A 132 -9.90 -2.77 -9.92
CA SER A 132 -9.75 -3.87 -10.87
C SER A 132 -9.31 -3.40 -12.28
N ASP A 133 -9.67 -2.18 -12.67
CA ASP A 133 -9.42 -1.60 -13.98
C ASP A 133 -8.05 -0.90 -14.10
N THR A 134 -7.73 -0.07 -13.11
CA THR A 134 -6.55 0.80 -13.08
C THR A 134 -5.43 0.25 -12.21
N ARG A 135 -5.69 -0.83 -11.46
CA ARG A 135 -4.72 -1.54 -10.60
C ARG A 135 -4.05 -0.63 -9.58
N GLN A 136 -4.75 0.44 -9.21
CA GLN A 136 -4.33 1.35 -8.17
C GLN A 136 -4.74 0.77 -6.82
N TYR A 137 -3.94 1.09 -5.81
CA TYR A 137 -4.31 0.85 -4.43
C TYR A 137 -4.56 2.20 -3.76
N VAL A 138 -5.79 2.42 -3.29
CA VAL A 138 -6.25 3.72 -2.80
C VAL A 138 -6.79 3.59 -1.39
N ARG A 139 -6.36 4.47 -0.49
CA ARG A 139 -6.93 4.66 0.85
C ARG A 139 -7.99 5.75 0.79
N LEU A 140 -9.20 5.40 1.20
CA LEU A 140 -10.29 6.32 1.53
C LEU A 140 -10.24 6.54 3.04
N HIS A 141 -9.57 7.60 3.46
CA HIS A 141 -9.37 7.93 4.87
C HIS A 141 -10.44 8.89 5.34
N VAL A 142 -11.30 8.46 6.27
CA VAL A 142 -12.23 9.35 6.97
C VAL A 142 -11.56 9.77 8.26
N GLN A 143 -11.16 11.03 8.34
CA GLN A 143 -10.61 11.64 9.54
C GLN A 143 -11.69 11.76 10.63
N SER A 144 -11.24 11.88 11.88
CA SER A 144 -12.14 12.35 12.94
C SER A 144 -12.72 13.72 12.54
N GLY A 145 -14.02 13.92 12.73
CA GLY A 145 -14.73 15.05 12.13
C GLY A 145 -15.38 14.76 10.77
N GLY A 146 -15.30 13.53 10.27
CA GLY A 146 -16.03 13.08 9.08
C GLY A 146 -15.45 13.57 7.73
N VAL A 147 -14.22 14.08 7.73
CA VAL A 147 -13.55 14.55 6.49
C VAL A 147 -12.99 13.35 5.73
N LEU A 148 -13.47 13.14 4.50
CA LEU A 148 -12.97 12.09 3.61
C LEU A 148 -11.79 12.58 2.76
N GLN A 149 -10.70 11.82 2.77
CA GLN A 149 -9.52 12.00 1.92
C GLN A 149 -9.30 10.77 1.04
N LEU A 150 -8.90 11.02 -0.21
CA LEU A 150 -8.50 9.99 -1.17
C LEU A 150 -6.98 10.04 -1.35
N GLN A 151 -6.31 8.91 -1.12
CA GLN A 151 -4.86 8.83 -1.13
C GLN A 151 -4.39 7.60 -1.91
N TRP A 152 -3.59 7.82 -2.94
CA TRP A 152 -2.98 6.74 -3.72
C TRP A 152 -1.78 6.18 -2.97
N ALA A 153 -1.63 4.87 -2.98
CA ALA A 153 -0.48 4.20 -2.43
C ALA A 153 0.78 4.61 -3.22
N HIS A 154 1.78 5.10 -2.49
CA HIS A 154 3.09 5.45 -3.01
C HIS A 154 4.13 4.76 -2.13
N PRO A 155 4.76 3.67 -2.60
CA PRO A 155 5.77 2.98 -1.82
C PRO A 155 6.92 3.91 -1.42
N ASP A 156 7.04 4.18 -0.12
CA ASP A 156 8.15 4.93 0.46
C ASP A 156 8.93 4.05 1.45
N PHE A 157 10.18 3.76 1.09
CA PHE A 157 11.10 3.01 1.92
C PHE A 157 11.93 3.91 2.86
N ALA A 158 11.97 5.22 2.64
CA ALA A 158 12.75 6.15 3.46
C ALA A 158 12.16 6.27 4.87
N GLU A 159 10.83 6.19 5.00
CA GLU A 159 10.14 6.18 6.30
C GLU A 159 9.99 4.76 6.89
N SER A 160 10.46 3.73 6.19
CA SER A 160 10.34 2.35 6.63
C SER A 160 11.43 1.93 7.63
N SER A 161 11.07 1.09 8.59
CA SER A 161 12.03 0.50 9.52
C SER A 161 12.61 -0.81 8.95
N PRO A 162 13.94 -0.92 8.77
CA PRO A 162 14.55 -2.17 8.32
C PRO A 162 14.45 -3.24 9.42
N ARG A 163 14.12 -4.46 9.01
CA ARG A 163 14.18 -5.65 9.88
C ARG A 163 15.23 -6.64 9.38
N PRO A 164 15.88 -7.40 10.26
CA PRO A 164 16.82 -8.43 9.82
C PRO A 164 16.15 -9.44 8.88
N TYR A 165 16.85 -9.79 7.80
CA TYR A 165 16.39 -10.81 6.86
C TYR A 165 16.36 -12.19 7.52
N GLY A 166 15.21 -12.86 7.45
CA GLY A 166 14.96 -14.16 8.08
C GLY A 166 15.45 -15.38 7.30
N GLY A 167 16.09 -15.21 6.14
CA GLY A 167 16.44 -16.31 5.23
C GLY A 167 15.26 -16.74 4.37
N ARG A 168 15.28 -17.98 3.86
CA ARG A 168 14.18 -18.53 3.02
C ARG A 168 12.84 -18.68 3.71
N ALA A 169 12.81 -18.63 5.04
CA ALA A 169 11.54 -18.63 5.79
C ALA A 169 10.90 -17.24 5.83
N ASP A 170 11.56 -16.22 5.27
CA ASP A 170 11.07 -14.86 5.24
C ASP A 170 9.99 -14.69 4.17
N SER A 171 8.72 -14.65 4.61
CA SER A 171 7.55 -14.53 3.75
C SER A 171 7.42 -13.19 3.03
N ASP A 172 8.22 -12.18 3.39
CA ASP A 172 8.11 -10.86 2.73
C ASP A 172 8.68 -10.89 1.32
N LEU A 173 9.56 -11.84 1.01
CA LEU A 173 10.14 -12.02 -0.32
C LEU A 173 9.43 -13.12 -1.12
N ASP A 174 8.12 -13.33 -0.90
CA ASP A 174 7.32 -14.37 -1.57
C ASP A 174 6.34 -13.86 -2.65
N PRO A 175 6.78 -13.12 -3.69
CA PRO A 175 6.05 -13.11 -4.94
C PRO A 175 6.45 -14.29 -5.84
N TYR A 176 5.49 -14.87 -6.56
CA TYR A 176 5.74 -15.93 -7.55
C TYR A 176 6.78 -15.57 -8.64
N TYR A 177 7.01 -14.27 -8.89
CA TYR A 177 8.02 -13.74 -9.81
C TYR A 177 8.63 -12.44 -9.26
N HIS A 178 9.95 -12.35 -9.25
CA HIS A 178 10.69 -11.24 -8.65
C HIS A 178 11.32 -10.37 -9.72
N ARG A 179 10.86 -9.13 -9.82
CA ARG A 179 11.49 -8.07 -10.60
C ARG A 179 12.45 -7.30 -9.69
N LEU A 180 13.75 -7.44 -9.93
CA LEU A 180 14.80 -6.84 -9.12
C LEU A 180 15.35 -5.57 -9.76
N ASN A 181 15.45 -4.50 -8.97
CA ASN A 181 16.02 -3.23 -9.39
C ASN A 181 16.93 -2.64 -8.31
N GLY A 182 18.19 -2.36 -8.63
CA GLY A 182 19.08 -1.74 -7.65
C GLY A 182 20.55 -1.95 -7.91
N ARG A 183 21.34 -1.68 -6.88
CA ARG A 183 22.80 -1.78 -6.94
C ARG A 183 23.36 -2.26 -5.61
N VAL A 184 24.26 -3.24 -5.71
CA VAL A 184 24.99 -3.77 -4.57
C VAL A 184 26.49 -3.70 -4.85
N THR A 185 27.27 -3.39 -3.83
CA THR A 185 28.72 -3.36 -3.90
C THR A 185 29.32 -4.24 -2.81
N PHE A 186 30.48 -4.84 -3.08
CA PHE A 186 31.20 -5.66 -2.11
C PHE A 186 32.68 -5.72 -2.43
N LYS A 187 33.49 -6.13 -1.45
CA LYS A 187 34.90 -6.45 -1.67
C LYS A 187 35.00 -7.82 -2.33
N GLY A 188 35.47 -7.86 -3.56
CA GLY A 188 35.58 -9.05 -4.40
C GLY A 188 36.29 -8.72 -5.70
N ASP A 189 36.74 -9.74 -6.40
CA ASP A 189 37.43 -9.59 -7.69
C ASP A 189 36.50 -9.85 -8.90
N ALA A 190 37.08 -9.90 -10.10
CA ALA A 190 36.32 -10.14 -11.32
C ALA A 190 35.70 -11.55 -11.38
N ALA A 191 36.31 -12.55 -10.73
CA ALA A 191 35.75 -13.89 -10.65
C ALA A 191 34.54 -13.90 -9.71
N ASP A 192 34.61 -13.20 -8.58
CA ASP A 192 33.47 -13.05 -7.67
C ASP A 192 32.27 -12.36 -8.36
N ALA A 193 32.55 -11.30 -9.12
CA ALA A 193 31.54 -10.60 -9.93
C ALA A 193 30.92 -11.53 -11.01
N ALA A 194 31.75 -12.34 -11.68
CA ALA A 194 31.29 -13.31 -12.67
C ALA A 194 30.38 -14.39 -12.06
N ARG A 195 30.66 -14.84 -10.83
CA ARG A 195 29.79 -15.79 -10.12
C ARG A 195 28.40 -15.23 -9.83
N VAL A 196 28.25 -13.91 -9.66
CA VAL A 196 26.91 -13.30 -9.55
C VAL A 196 26.20 -13.29 -10.91
N LEU A 197 26.93 -12.99 -11.98
CA LEU A 197 26.38 -13.04 -13.35
C LEU A 197 25.91 -14.43 -13.75
N GLU A 198 26.67 -15.47 -13.40
CA GLU A 198 26.29 -16.87 -13.66
C GLU A 198 24.91 -17.20 -13.08
N LEU A 199 24.56 -16.65 -11.91
CA LEU A 199 23.23 -16.84 -11.33
C LEU A 199 22.14 -16.20 -12.19
N ALA A 200 22.37 -14.99 -12.70
CA ALA A 200 21.46 -14.34 -13.63
C ALA A 200 21.30 -15.13 -14.94
N ASP A 201 22.32 -15.90 -15.33
CA ASP A 201 22.30 -16.76 -16.52
C ASP A 201 21.70 -18.16 -16.28
N THR A 202 21.49 -18.58 -15.02
CA THR A 202 21.00 -19.93 -14.65
C THR A 202 19.48 -20.06 -14.77
N TRP A 203 18.85 -19.25 -15.62
CA TRP A 203 17.41 -19.11 -15.84
C TRP A 203 16.58 -20.39 -15.63
N GLU A 204 15.69 -20.38 -14.63
CA GLU A 204 14.63 -21.40 -14.44
C GLU A 204 13.21 -20.86 -14.77
N GLY A 205 13.10 -19.59 -15.18
CA GLY A 205 11.83 -18.88 -15.42
C GLY A 205 11.39 -18.80 -16.89
N LEU A 206 10.09 -18.64 -17.12
CA LEU A 206 9.47 -18.56 -18.45
C LEU A 206 9.73 -17.23 -19.21
N TYR A 207 10.33 -16.21 -18.56
CA TYR A 207 10.55 -14.88 -19.12
C TYR A 207 11.97 -14.36 -18.79
N PRO A 208 12.89 -14.28 -19.76
CA PRO A 208 14.19 -13.64 -19.58
C PRO A 208 14.03 -12.13 -19.71
N GLU A 209 13.56 -11.49 -18.65
CA GLU A 209 13.46 -10.03 -18.57
C GLU A 209 14.54 -9.46 -17.65
N GLY A 210 15.08 -8.32 -18.08
CA GLY A 210 16.03 -7.52 -17.33
C GLY A 210 17.51 -7.73 -17.67
N GLU A 211 18.34 -6.95 -16.99
CA GLU A 211 19.79 -6.92 -17.13
C GLU A 211 20.45 -7.06 -15.75
N CYS A 212 21.49 -7.89 -15.70
CA CYS A 212 22.44 -7.94 -14.60
C CYS A 212 23.81 -7.53 -15.12
N LYS A 213 24.39 -6.45 -14.57
CA LYS A 213 25.73 -5.99 -14.92
C LYS A 213 26.62 -6.09 -13.69
N ALA A 214 27.70 -6.85 -13.80
CA ALA A 214 28.71 -6.92 -12.75
C ALA A 214 30.03 -6.34 -13.27
N THR A 215 30.63 -5.47 -12.47
CA THR A 215 31.94 -4.87 -12.75
C THR A 215 32.82 -5.03 -11.52
N SER A 216 34.13 -5.10 -11.71
CA SER A 216 35.10 -5.13 -10.61
C SER A 216 36.24 -4.18 -10.90
N GLU A 217 36.50 -3.25 -9.98
CA GLU A 217 37.62 -2.32 -10.04
C GLU A 217 38.34 -2.30 -8.69
N LYS A 218 39.68 -2.43 -8.69
CA LYS A 218 40.55 -2.29 -7.50
C LYS A 218 40.14 -3.15 -6.30
N GLY A 219 39.57 -4.34 -6.54
CA GLY A 219 39.13 -5.27 -5.49
C GLY A 219 37.76 -4.95 -4.89
N THR A 220 36.99 -4.09 -5.54
CA THR A 220 35.57 -3.84 -5.26
C THR A 220 34.75 -4.24 -6.47
N ALA A 221 33.78 -5.13 -6.25
CA ALA A 221 32.79 -5.52 -7.22
C ALA A 221 31.50 -4.70 -7.03
N SER A 222 30.82 -4.39 -8.12
CA SER A 222 29.52 -3.73 -8.17
C SER A 222 28.60 -4.51 -9.09
N VAL A 223 27.40 -4.81 -8.61
CA VAL A 223 26.33 -5.49 -9.34
C VAL A 223 25.17 -4.52 -9.48
N GLU A 224 24.75 -4.28 -10.72
CA GLU A 224 23.61 -3.43 -11.08
C GLU A 224 22.53 -4.30 -11.71
N LEU A 225 21.31 -4.16 -11.17
CA LEU A 225 20.12 -4.93 -11.53
C LEU A 225 19.12 -3.96 -12.16
N THR A 226 18.63 -4.28 -13.34
CA THR A 226 17.58 -3.52 -14.02
C THR A 226 16.52 -4.47 -14.51
N ASP A 227 15.35 -4.44 -13.87
CA ASP A 227 14.22 -5.30 -14.17
C ASP A 227 14.57 -6.79 -14.21
N LEU A 228 15.56 -7.22 -13.42
CA LEU A 228 16.07 -8.59 -13.47
C LEU A 228 15.06 -9.55 -12.88
N ASN A 229 14.62 -10.54 -13.66
CA ASN A 229 13.78 -11.62 -13.17
C ASN A 229 14.61 -12.70 -12.47
N LEU A 230 14.75 -12.62 -11.15
CA LEU A 230 15.55 -13.56 -10.36
C LEU A 230 15.02 -13.67 -8.93
N ASP A 231 14.99 -14.89 -8.40
CA ASP A 231 14.69 -15.13 -6.98
C ASP A 231 15.65 -14.32 -6.08
N ALA A 232 15.06 -13.48 -5.23
CA ALA A 232 15.78 -12.57 -4.35
C ALA A 232 16.55 -13.34 -3.28
N HIS A 233 16.01 -14.47 -2.79
CA HIS A 233 16.70 -15.33 -1.83
C HIS A 233 17.98 -15.90 -2.44
N LEU A 234 17.91 -16.40 -3.68
CA LEU A 234 19.08 -16.91 -4.40
C LEU A 234 20.15 -15.82 -4.59
N LEU A 235 19.73 -14.60 -4.96
CA LEU A 235 20.66 -13.50 -5.11
C LEU A 235 21.32 -13.10 -3.78
N ILE A 236 20.54 -13.02 -2.69
CA ILE A 236 21.07 -12.71 -1.35
C ILE A 236 22.07 -13.80 -0.91
N GLU A 237 21.73 -15.07 -1.10
CA GLU A 237 22.62 -16.21 -0.78
C GLU A 237 23.94 -16.09 -1.55
N ARG A 238 23.87 -15.87 -2.87
CA ARG A 238 25.05 -15.73 -3.73
C ARG A 238 25.90 -14.51 -3.36
N LEU A 239 25.29 -13.36 -3.08
CA LEU A 239 26.00 -12.14 -2.68
C LEU A 239 26.73 -12.33 -1.35
N ASN A 240 26.11 -12.98 -0.37
CA ASN A 240 26.75 -13.29 0.92
C ASN A 240 27.89 -14.30 0.79
N GLU A 241 27.82 -15.20 -0.19
CA GLU A 241 28.88 -16.18 -0.46
C GLU A 241 30.14 -15.54 -1.06
N VAL A 242 29.97 -14.61 -2.00
CA VAL A 242 31.10 -14.02 -2.75
C VAL A 242 31.66 -12.76 -2.09
N ALA A 243 30.90 -12.09 -1.23
CA ALA A 243 31.35 -10.87 -0.59
C ALA A 243 32.41 -11.14 0.49
N GLY A 244 33.47 -10.34 0.49
CA GLY A 244 34.38 -10.28 1.63
C GLY A 244 33.62 -9.96 2.93
N PRO A 245 34.04 -10.51 4.09
CA PRO A 245 33.33 -10.32 5.36
C PRO A 245 33.06 -8.86 5.68
N GLY A 246 31.79 -8.53 5.97
CA GLY A 246 31.38 -7.17 6.33
C GLY A 246 31.38 -6.14 5.18
N SER A 247 31.62 -6.56 3.94
CA SER A 247 31.83 -5.63 2.82
C SER A 247 30.60 -5.37 1.95
N LEU A 248 29.53 -6.13 2.14
CA LEU A 248 28.31 -6.03 1.34
C LEU A 248 27.54 -4.76 1.72
N ASP A 249 27.26 -3.91 0.74
CA ASP A 249 26.62 -2.61 0.91
C ASP A 249 25.74 -2.26 -0.30
N GLY A 250 24.68 -1.49 -0.08
CA GLY A 250 23.70 -1.10 -1.11
C GLY A 250 22.38 -1.85 -0.95
N GLY A 251 21.66 -2.08 -2.05
CA GLY A 251 20.36 -2.72 -1.98
C GLY A 251 19.63 -2.80 -3.31
N PHE A 252 18.51 -3.49 -3.28
CA PHE A 252 17.62 -3.61 -4.43
C PHE A 252 16.17 -3.74 -4.00
N ASP A 253 15.29 -3.25 -4.87
CA ASP A 253 13.85 -3.39 -4.77
C ASP A 253 13.43 -4.70 -5.40
N VAL A 254 12.48 -5.36 -4.75
CA VAL A 254 11.81 -6.58 -5.17
C VAL A 254 10.35 -6.21 -5.41
N THR A 255 9.95 -6.25 -6.67
CA THR A 255 8.56 -6.07 -7.09
C THR A 255 8.12 -7.27 -7.93
N THR A 256 6.91 -7.26 -8.47
CA THR A 256 6.43 -8.28 -9.40
C THR A 256 6.50 -7.80 -10.86
N PHE A 257 6.45 -8.73 -11.81
CA PHE A 257 6.24 -8.41 -13.23
C PHE A 257 4.75 -8.36 -13.58
N GLY A 258 4.43 -7.69 -14.69
CA GLY A 258 3.10 -7.71 -15.28
C GLY A 258 2.12 -6.68 -14.71
N ARG A 259 0.82 -6.90 -14.94
CA ARG A 259 -0.26 -5.96 -14.58
C ARG A 259 -0.70 -6.08 -13.11
N GLU A 260 0.00 -6.88 -12.32
CA GLU A 260 -0.32 -7.21 -10.93
C GLU A 260 0.68 -6.59 -9.95
N VAL A 261 1.40 -5.53 -10.36
CA VAL A 261 2.29 -4.79 -9.45
C VAL A 261 1.46 -4.17 -8.34
N ARG A 262 1.52 -4.81 -7.17
CA ARG A 262 0.87 -4.38 -5.94
C ARG A 262 1.89 -3.57 -5.13
N PRO A 263 1.63 -2.27 -4.91
CA PRO A 263 2.58 -1.42 -4.18
C PRO A 263 2.85 -1.94 -2.77
N GLU A 264 1.88 -2.59 -2.13
CA GLU A 264 1.98 -3.21 -0.80
C GLU A 264 2.85 -4.47 -0.74
N ASP A 265 3.05 -5.13 -1.87
CA ASP A 265 3.89 -6.32 -2.00
C ASP A 265 5.33 -5.97 -2.41
N SER A 266 5.61 -4.68 -2.61
CA SER A 266 6.97 -4.22 -2.89
C SER A 266 7.83 -4.34 -1.65
N VAL A 267 9.07 -4.78 -1.81
CA VAL A 267 10.01 -4.97 -0.71
C VAL A 267 11.38 -4.44 -1.11
N ARG A 268 12.13 -3.89 -0.16
CA ARG A 268 13.52 -3.47 -0.38
C ARG A 268 14.46 -4.32 0.45
N VAL A 269 15.45 -4.90 -0.22
CA VAL A 269 16.57 -5.57 0.41
C VAL A 269 17.69 -4.55 0.57
N VAL A 270 18.19 -4.40 1.79
CA VAL A 270 19.29 -3.49 2.12
C VAL A 270 20.45 -4.29 2.70
N PHE A 271 21.64 -4.02 2.21
CA PHE A 271 22.89 -4.49 2.78
C PHE A 271 23.61 -3.33 3.44
N GLU A 272 24.01 -3.52 4.69
CA GLU A 272 24.78 -2.52 5.44
C GLU A 272 25.84 -3.24 6.26
N SER A 273 27.11 -2.96 5.98
CA SER A 273 28.26 -3.56 6.68
C SER A 273 28.20 -5.10 6.73
N GLY A 274 27.78 -5.73 5.62
CA GLY A 274 27.65 -7.19 5.52
C GLY A 274 26.44 -7.80 6.24
N LYS A 275 25.53 -6.99 6.78
CA LYS A 275 24.23 -7.45 7.29
C LYS A 275 23.16 -7.25 6.23
N THR A 276 22.19 -8.15 6.19
CA THR A 276 21.04 -8.06 5.28
C THR A 276 19.78 -7.70 6.05
N PHE A 277 19.07 -6.70 5.54
CA PHE A 277 17.79 -6.22 6.04
C PHE A 277 16.75 -6.26 4.94
N VAL A 278 15.50 -6.34 5.37
CA VAL A 278 14.31 -6.25 4.54
C VAL A 278 13.48 -5.07 5.03
N GLN A 279 12.94 -4.30 4.10
CA GLN A 279 12.05 -3.16 4.36
C GLN A 279 10.75 -3.35 3.58
N ARG A 280 9.62 -3.11 4.24
CA ARG A 280 8.32 -2.93 3.60
C ARG A 280 8.05 -1.43 3.47
N PRO A 281 7.48 -0.96 2.36
CA PRO A 281 7.24 0.45 2.17
C PRO A 281 6.13 0.94 3.09
N VAL A 282 6.22 2.20 3.49
CA VAL A 282 5.07 2.98 3.92
C VAL A 282 4.32 3.39 2.66
N LEU A 283 3.03 3.07 2.57
CA LEU A 283 2.24 3.33 1.35
C LEU A 283 1.55 4.70 1.36
N TRP A 284 1.26 5.21 2.55
CA TRP A 284 0.62 6.50 2.75
C TRP A 284 1.39 7.22 3.85
N PRO A 285 2.55 7.83 3.53
CA PRO A 285 3.27 8.63 4.50
C PRO A 285 2.35 9.75 4.99
N GLU A 286 2.29 9.93 6.31
CA GLU A 286 1.44 10.94 6.91
C GLU A 286 1.95 12.32 6.48
N ILE A 287 1.11 13.09 5.80
CA ILE A 287 1.46 14.46 5.43
C ILE A 287 1.47 15.27 6.72
N ALA A 288 2.66 15.55 7.24
CA ALA A 288 2.82 16.40 8.41
C ALA A 288 2.16 17.77 8.16
N GLY A 289 1.00 18.00 8.80
CA GLY A 289 0.36 19.31 8.89
C GLY A 289 -1.03 19.49 8.28
N SER A 290 -1.94 18.51 8.38
CA SER A 290 -3.39 18.77 8.25
C SER A 290 -4.03 19.09 9.60
#